data_AF-A0A5A7QGS7-F1
#
_entry.id   AF-A0A5A7QGS7-F1
#
_cell.length_a   1.000
_cell.length_b   1.000
_cell.length_c   1.000
_cell.angle_alpha   90.00
_cell.angle_beta   90.00
_cell.angle_gamma   90.00
#
_symmetry.space_group_name_H-M   'P 1'
#
loop_
_entity.id
_entity.type
_entity.pdbx_description
1 polymer ?
#
loop_
_entity_poly.entity_id
_entity_poly.type
_entity_poly.pdbx_seq_one_letter_code
_entity_poly.pdbx_strand_id
1 'polypeptide(L)'
;MGFEYGDAPSCPADCGGGVEEELVMSEVHLGCPPNHAGPHISRFTISSPPRDEQIEDNPDSVRTKACEVDEDGDLILPRRRNPPKDSFVIRIQHNITSSIPRVGLQVWRAELVLADFVLHVMSKSTNFDGIVATELGAGLVGMLLARAANTIFVTGKA
;
A
#
# COMPACT_ATOMS: atom_id res chain seq x y z
N MET A 1 -6.22 63.60 -12.73
CA MET A 1 -7.32 62.63 -12.55
C MET A 1 -6.73 61.45 -11.82
N GLY A 2 -6.76 61.50 -10.48
CA GLY A 2 -6.24 60.44 -9.62
C GLY A 2 -7.37 59.49 -9.26
N PHE A 3 -7.11 58.19 -9.31
CA PHE A 3 -8.06 57.17 -8.86
C PHE A 3 -7.61 56.69 -7.48
N GLU A 4 -8.39 57.02 -6.45
CA GLU A 4 -8.31 56.43 -5.12
C GLU A 4 -8.67 54.95 -5.21
N TYR A 5 -7.81 54.07 -4.70
CA TYR A 5 -8.16 52.69 -4.40
C TYR A 5 -8.89 52.69 -3.05
N GLY A 6 -10.18 52.36 -3.06
CA GLY A 6 -10.97 52.17 -1.84
C GLY A 6 -10.48 50.96 -1.05
N ASP A 7 -10.30 51.15 0.25
CA ASP A 7 -9.97 50.11 1.22
C ASP A 7 -10.99 48.97 1.17
N ALA A 8 -10.49 47.73 1.02
CA ALA A 8 -11.28 46.53 1.22
C ALA A 8 -11.66 46.39 2.71
N PRO A 9 -12.88 45.93 3.04
CA PRO A 9 -13.25 45.71 4.44
C PRO A 9 -12.37 44.60 5.02
N SER A 10 -11.69 44.93 6.11
CA SER A 10 -10.91 43.98 6.90
C SER A 10 -11.81 42.87 7.43
N CYS A 11 -11.49 41.62 7.08
CA CYS A 11 -12.14 40.46 7.69
C CYS A 11 -11.94 40.51 9.21
N PRO A 12 -12.99 40.27 10.03
CA PRO A 12 -12.81 40.16 11.46
C PRO A 12 -11.91 38.95 11.75
N ALA A 13 -10.89 39.18 12.57
CA ALA A 13 -10.09 38.12 13.16
C ALA A 13 -11.02 37.27 14.04
N ASP A 14 -11.50 36.17 13.47
CA ASP A 14 -12.12 35.11 14.25
C ASP A 14 -11.00 34.41 15.02
N CYS A 15 -10.78 34.85 16.25
CA CYS A 15 -9.88 34.26 17.23
C CYS A 15 -10.48 32.95 17.76
N GLY A 16 -10.87 32.04 16.86
CA GLY A 16 -11.15 30.65 17.18
C GLY A 16 -9.82 29.93 17.26
N GLY A 17 -9.27 29.79 18.47
CA GLY A 17 -8.14 28.89 18.74
C GLY A 17 -8.55 27.43 18.53
N GLY A 18 -8.79 27.04 17.29
CA GLY A 18 -8.81 25.65 16.89
C GLY A 18 -7.39 25.14 17.01
N VAL A 19 -7.15 24.18 17.89
CA VAL A 19 -5.92 23.39 17.83
C VAL A 19 -5.95 22.73 16.46
N GLU A 20 -5.17 23.24 15.51
CA GLU A 20 -4.95 22.55 14.25
C GLU A 20 -4.34 21.20 14.62
N GLU A 21 -5.12 20.13 14.52
CA GLU A 21 -4.61 18.79 14.75
C GLU A 21 -3.49 18.55 13.74
N GLU A 22 -2.30 18.22 14.22
CA GLU A 22 -1.17 17.89 13.35
C GLU A 22 -1.55 16.69 12.47
N LEU A 23 -1.70 16.95 11.17
CA LEU A 23 -2.07 15.95 10.19
C LEU A 23 -0.83 15.33 9.57
N VAL A 24 -0.80 14.00 9.54
CA VAL A 24 0.20 13.21 8.82
C VAL A 24 -0.39 12.74 7.50
N MET A 25 0.37 12.86 6.41
CA MET A 25 -0.02 12.36 5.10
C MET A 25 0.30 10.87 4.96
N SER A 26 -0.62 10.12 4.37
CA SER A 26 -0.45 8.72 4.00
C SER A 26 0.69 8.56 3.01
N GLU A 27 1.58 7.59 3.24
CA GLU A 27 2.65 7.25 2.29
C GLU A 27 2.11 6.74 0.94
N VAL A 28 0.88 6.19 0.95
CA VAL A 28 0.21 5.73 -0.26
C VAL A 28 -0.82 6.77 -0.69
N HIS A 29 -0.40 7.72 -1.51
CA HIS A 29 -1.27 8.77 -2.06
C HIS A 29 -1.31 8.77 -3.60
N LEU A 30 -0.85 7.69 -4.24
CA LEU A 30 -0.83 7.55 -5.70
C LEU A 30 -2.24 7.60 -6.28
N GLY A 31 -2.45 8.49 -7.26
CA GLY A 31 -3.76 8.69 -7.91
C GLY A 31 -4.70 9.63 -7.16
N CYS A 32 -4.29 10.17 -6.00
CA CYS A 32 -5.06 11.18 -5.29
C CYS A 32 -4.96 12.53 -6.01
N PRO A 33 -6.09 13.23 -6.28
CA PRO A 33 -6.06 14.58 -6.84
C PRO A 33 -5.29 15.55 -5.93
N PRO A 34 -4.63 16.57 -6.50
CA PRO A 34 -4.02 17.62 -5.69
C PRO A 34 -5.06 18.29 -4.80
N ASN A 35 -4.68 18.62 -3.56
CA ASN A 35 -5.52 19.27 -2.55
C ASN A 35 -6.76 18.44 -2.08
N HIS A 36 -6.79 17.14 -2.34
CA HIS A 36 -7.86 16.27 -1.82
C HIS A 36 -7.64 15.98 -0.33
N ALA A 37 -8.59 16.40 0.50
CA ALA A 37 -8.65 16.08 1.91
C ALA A 37 -9.78 15.07 2.18
N GLY A 38 -9.47 14.03 2.97
CA GLY A 38 -10.44 13.03 3.38
C GLY A 38 -10.25 11.64 2.76
N PRO A 39 -11.29 10.79 2.80
CA PRO A 39 -11.21 9.42 2.31
C PRO A 39 -10.91 9.35 0.81
N HIS A 40 -10.04 8.42 0.44
CA HIS A 40 -9.68 8.14 -0.95
C HIS A 40 -9.65 6.63 -1.17
N ILE A 41 -10.05 6.20 -2.38
CA ILE A 41 -10.02 4.78 -2.75
C ILE A 41 -8.79 4.52 -3.61
N SER A 42 -7.78 3.88 -3.02
CA SER A 42 -6.63 3.40 -3.77
C SER A 42 -6.90 2.02 -4.36
N ARG A 43 -6.40 1.82 -5.59
CA ARG A 43 -6.54 0.58 -6.37
C ARG A 43 -5.22 -0.17 -6.42
N PHE A 44 -5.11 -1.27 -5.67
CA PHE A 44 -3.95 -2.15 -5.67
C PHE A 44 -4.19 -3.28 -6.68
N THR A 45 -3.36 -3.34 -7.73
CA THR A 45 -3.40 -4.46 -8.68
C THR A 45 -2.34 -5.46 -8.27
N ILE A 46 -2.80 -6.64 -7.89
CA ILE A 46 -1.96 -7.70 -7.33
C ILE A 46 -1.87 -8.81 -8.35
N SER A 47 -0.67 -9.33 -8.55
CA SER A 47 -0.41 -10.35 -9.55
C SER A 47 0.37 -11.50 -8.97
N SER A 48 0.14 -12.70 -9.50
CA SER A 48 0.98 -13.83 -9.15
C SER A 48 2.43 -13.51 -9.51
N PRO A 49 3.42 -14.00 -8.73
CA PRO A 49 4.79 -14.07 -9.21
C PRO A 49 4.82 -14.76 -10.58
N PRO A 50 5.78 -14.42 -11.46
CA PRO A 50 5.96 -15.17 -12.68
C PRO A 50 6.19 -16.63 -12.24
N ARG A 51 5.42 -17.56 -12.78
CA ARG A 51 5.82 -18.96 -12.68
C ARG A 51 7.19 -19.03 -13.31
N ASP A 52 8.14 -19.71 -12.68
CA ASP A 52 9.39 -20.04 -13.34
C ASP A 52 8.99 -20.73 -14.64
N GLU A 53 9.09 -20.01 -15.77
CA GLU A 53 8.95 -20.63 -17.06
C GLU A 53 9.96 -21.77 -17.03
N GLN A 54 9.46 -23.01 -17.18
CA GLN A 54 10.31 -24.18 -17.27
C GLN A 54 11.23 -23.95 -18.47
N ILE A 55 12.40 -23.38 -18.21
CA ILE A 55 13.53 -23.45 -19.13
C ILE A 55 13.82 -24.94 -19.16
N GLU A 56 13.61 -25.53 -20.34
CA GLU A 56 13.85 -26.94 -20.64
C GLU A 56 15.08 -27.46 -19.89
N ASP A 57 14.89 -28.60 -19.22
CA ASP A 57 15.83 -29.25 -18.31
C ASP A 57 17.26 -29.32 -18.88
N ASN A 58 18.12 -28.41 -18.43
CA ASN A 58 19.57 -28.63 -18.42
C ASN A 58 20.01 -28.94 -16.98
N PRO A 59 20.42 -30.18 -16.67
CA PRO A 59 20.64 -30.63 -15.29
C PRO A 59 21.84 -29.98 -14.57
N ASP A 60 22.67 -29.19 -15.26
CA ASP A 60 23.80 -28.45 -14.65
C ASP A 60 23.45 -27.02 -14.17
N SER A 61 22.18 -26.63 -14.28
CA SER A 61 21.71 -25.30 -13.89
C SER A 61 20.95 -25.37 -12.57
N VAL A 62 21.65 -25.57 -11.45
CA VAL A 62 21.17 -25.11 -10.13
C VAL A 62 21.18 -23.59 -10.17
N ARG A 63 20.22 -23.01 -10.89
CA ARG A 63 20.02 -21.55 -10.95
C ARG A 63 19.21 -21.16 -9.72
N THR A 64 19.89 -21.15 -8.59
CA THR A 64 19.73 -20.04 -7.66
C THR A 64 20.05 -18.79 -8.49
N LYS A 65 19.04 -18.14 -9.09
CA LYS A 65 19.24 -16.81 -9.68
C LYS A 65 19.70 -15.92 -8.54
N ALA A 66 21.01 -15.74 -8.40
CA ALA A 66 21.58 -14.80 -7.46
C ALA A 66 20.95 -13.44 -7.77
N CYS A 67 20.18 -12.91 -6.83
CA CYS A 67 19.71 -11.54 -6.96
C CYS A 67 20.94 -10.65 -6.85
N GLU A 68 21.14 -9.79 -7.84
CA GLU A 68 22.19 -8.79 -7.80
C GLU A 68 21.83 -7.72 -6.77
N VAL A 69 22.84 -7.10 -6.20
CA VAL A 69 22.71 -6.06 -5.18
C VAL A 69 23.37 -4.79 -5.73
N ASP A 70 22.75 -3.64 -5.55
CA ASP A 70 23.33 -2.36 -5.97
C ASP A 70 24.33 -1.81 -4.94
N GLU A 71 24.82 -0.59 -5.17
CA GLU A 71 25.84 0.05 -4.33
C GLU A 71 25.35 0.31 -2.89
N ASP A 72 24.04 0.41 -2.69
CA ASP A 72 23.40 0.67 -1.40
C ASP A 72 23.06 -0.60 -0.62
N GLY A 73 23.28 -1.78 -1.23
CA GLY A 73 22.90 -3.05 -0.62
C GLY A 73 21.47 -3.50 -0.96
N ASP A 74 20.77 -2.79 -1.85
CA ASP A 74 19.41 -3.11 -2.26
C ASP A 74 19.40 -4.14 -3.40
N LEU A 75 18.38 -5.01 -3.41
CA LEU A 75 18.24 -6.02 -4.46
C LEU A 75 17.85 -5.36 -5.79
N ILE A 76 18.66 -5.60 -6.83
CA ILE A 76 18.36 -5.21 -8.20
C ILE A 76 17.31 -6.17 -8.77
N LEU A 77 16.04 -5.77 -8.67
CA LEU A 77 14.91 -6.55 -9.18
C LEU A 77 14.58 -6.14 -10.63
N PRO A 78 14.53 -7.08 -11.59
CA PRO A 78 14.09 -6.77 -12.95
C PRO A 78 12.61 -6.37 -12.94
N ARG A 79 12.31 -5.15 -13.41
CA ARG A 79 10.92 -4.69 -13.53
C ARG A 79 10.19 -5.50 -14.59
N ARG A 80 8.99 -5.97 -14.26
CA ARG A 80 8.13 -6.68 -15.24
C ARG A 80 7.73 -5.73 -16.36
N ARG A 81 7.98 -6.13 -17.61
CA ARG A 81 7.60 -5.35 -18.81
C ARG A 81 6.21 -5.71 -19.34
N ASN A 82 5.74 -6.94 -19.11
CA ASN A 82 4.45 -7.41 -19.59
C ASN A 82 3.45 -7.53 -18.44
N PRO A 83 2.16 -7.23 -18.69
CA PRO A 83 1.12 -7.41 -17.69
C PRO A 83 0.98 -8.91 -17.35
N PRO A 84 0.86 -9.25 -16.06
CA PRO A 84 0.70 -10.62 -15.61
C PRO A 84 -0.67 -11.18 -16.05
N LYS A 85 -0.68 -12.46 -16.44
CA LYS A 85 -1.90 -13.15 -16.91
C LYS A 85 -2.92 -13.36 -15.79
N ASP A 86 -2.45 -13.64 -14.57
CA ASP A 86 -3.28 -13.82 -13.39
C ASP A 86 -3.09 -12.64 -12.43
N SER A 87 -4.06 -11.73 -12.41
CA SER A 87 -4.09 -10.59 -11.50
C SER A 87 -5.48 -10.37 -10.93
N PHE A 88 -5.53 -9.71 -9.78
CA PHE A 88 -6.76 -9.30 -9.12
C PHE A 88 -6.56 -7.93 -8.49
N VAL A 89 -7.66 -7.32 -8.07
CA VAL A 89 -7.66 -5.94 -7.59
C VAL A 89 -8.21 -5.90 -6.18
N ILE A 90 -7.46 -5.26 -5.29
CA ILE A 90 -7.94 -4.85 -3.97
C ILE A 90 -8.17 -3.34 -4.02
N ARG A 91 -9.36 -2.90 -3.61
CA ARG A 91 -9.71 -1.49 -3.47
C ARG A 91 -9.85 -1.19 -2.00
N ILE A 92 -9.03 -0.27 -1.49
CA ILE A 92 -9.06 0.13 -0.08
C ILE A 92 -9.47 1.59 -0.02
N GLN A 93 -10.49 1.87 0.77
CA GLN A 93 -10.80 3.24 1.18
C GLN A 93 -10.00 3.56 2.42
N HIS A 94 -9.15 4.57 2.36
CA HIS A 94 -8.28 5.00 3.45
C HIS A 94 -8.19 6.54 3.48
N ASN A 95 -7.72 7.10 4.58
CA ASN A 95 -7.57 8.56 4.69
C ASN A 95 -6.19 8.99 4.17
N ILE A 96 -6.17 9.97 3.28
CA ILE A 96 -4.91 10.53 2.75
C ILE A 96 -4.19 11.38 3.78
N THR A 97 -4.93 12.03 4.67
CA THR A 97 -4.39 12.77 5.81
C THR A 97 -5.11 12.35 7.08
N SER A 98 -4.39 12.20 8.17
CA SER A 98 -4.97 11.87 9.48
C SER A 98 -4.14 12.41 10.63
N SER A 99 -4.80 12.79 11.72
CA SER A 99 -4.15 13.04 13.01
C SER A 99 -3.32 11.82 13.45
N ILE A 100 -2.25 12.02 14.23
CA ILE A 100 -1.39 10.94 14.77
C ILE A 100 -2.18 9.76 15.40
N PRO A 101 -3.25 9.96 16.21
CA PRO A 101 -3.99 8.84 16.78
C PRO A 101 -4.75 7.97 15.76
N ARG A 102 -4.93 8.47 14.53
CA ARG A 102 -5.75 7.87 13.47
C ARG A 102 -4.92 7.37 12.28
N VAL A 103 -3.60 7.36 12.38
CA VAL A 103 -2.71 6.89 11.30
C VAL A 103 -2.86 5.39 10.99
N GLY A 104 -3.51 4.63 11.87
CA GLY A 104 -3.93 3.26 11.59
C GLY A 104 -5.03 3.15 10.52
N LEU A 105 -5.59 4.27 10.05
CA LEU A 105 -6.53 4.32 8.93
C LEU A 105 -5.83 4.53 7.58
N GLN A 106 -4.50 4.62 7.56
CA GLN A 106 -3.67 4.75 6.37
C GLN A 106 -3.12 3.39 5.92
N VAL A 107 -2.77 3.26 4.65
CA VAL A 107 -2.01 2.12 4.14
C VAL A 107 -0.52 2.47 4.21
N TRP A 108 0.27 1.62 4.86
CA TRP A 108 1.70 1.84 5.09
C TRP A 108 2.56 1.09 4.08
N ARG A 109 3.73 1.63 3.72
CA ARG A 109 4.65 0.92 2.81
C ARG A 109 5.11 -0.44 3.35
N ALA A 110 5.29 -0.55 4.67
CA ALA A 110 5.63 -1.81 5.33
C ALA A 110 4.60 -2.92 5.07
N GLU A 111 3.33 -2.55 4.96
CA GLU A 111 2.25 -3.47 4.66
C GLU A 111 2.31 -3.98 3.21
N LEU A 112 2.70 -3.11 2.26
CA LEU A 112 2.94 -3.52 0.87
C LEU A 112 4.10 -4.53 0.77
N VAL A 113 5.15 -4.35 1.58
CA VAL A 113 6.28 -5.29 1.65
C VAL A 113 5.83 -6.64 2.22
N LEU A 114 5.04 -6.63 3.30
CA LEU A 114 4.50 -7.85 3.89
C LEU A 114 3.53 -8.57 2.93
N ALA A 115 2.71 -7.82 2.18
CA ALA A 115 1.85 -8.35 1.14
C ALA A 115 2.63 -9.13 0.07
N ASP A 116 3.75 -8.57 -0.41
CA ASP A 116 4.61 -9.25 -1.39
C ASP A 116 5.20 -10.55 -0.84
N PHE A 117 5.65 -10.56 0.43
CA PHE A 117 6.13 -11.77 1.09
C PHE A 117 5.04 -12.84 1.20
N VAL A 118 3.85 -12.46 1.66
CA VAL A 118 2.73 -13.39 1.80
C VAL A 118 2.33 -13.97 0.44
N LEU A 119 2.22 -13.13 -0.59
CA LEU A 119 1.93 -13.57 -1.95
C LEU A 119 2.99 -14.54 -2.50
N HIS A 120 4.27 -14.30 -2.20
CA HIS A 120 5.34 -15.20 -2.57
C HIS A 120 5.15 -16.57 -1.92
N VAL A 121 4.93 -16.62 -0.61
CA VAL A 121 4.72 -17.87 0.13
C VAL A 121 3.45 -18.59 -0.37
N MET A 122 2.33 -17.89 -0.55
CA MET A 122 1.09 -18.46 -1.13
C MET A 122 1.32 -19.08 -2.53
N SER A 123 2.27 -18.56 -3.31
CA SER A 123 2.54 -19.05 -4.65
C SER A 123 3.51 -20.24 -4.70
N LYS A 124 4.37 -20.36 -3.68
CA LYS A 124 5.47 -21.35 -3.63
C LYS A 124 5.18 -22.50 -2.67
N SER A 125 4.28 -22.33 -1.73
CA SER A 125 3.92 -23.35 -0.76
C SER A 125 2.43 -23.35 -0.42
N THR A 126 2.00 -24.40 0.27
CA THR A 126 0.65 -24.58 0.79
C THR A 126 0.56 -24.18 2.27
N ASN A 127 1.53 -23.40 2.78
CA ASN A 127 1.61 -23.06 4.21
C ASN A 127 0.39 -22.29 4.73
N PHE A 128 -0.34 -21.61 3.84
CA PHE A 128 -1.53 -20.85 4.18
C PHE A 128 -2.82 -21.57 3.84
N ASP A 129 -2.76 -22.78 3.30
CA ASP A 129 -3.96 -23.53 2.91
C ASP A 129 -4.64 -24.07 4.16
N GLY A 130 -5.93 -23.76 4.33
CA GLY A 130 -6.74 -24.32 5.40
C GLY A 130 -6.44 -23.77 6.80
N ILE A 131 -5.56 -22.78 6.93
CA ILE A 131 -5.17 -22.26 8.25
C ILE A 131 -6.22 -21.31 8.83
N VAL A 132 -6.14 -21.10 10.14
CA VAL A 132 -6.76 -19.97 10.83
C VAL A 132 -5.68 -18.94 11.14
N ALA A 133 -5.86 -17.72 10.67
CA ALA A 133 -4.91 -16.62 10.84
C ALA A 133 -5.53 -15.43 11.56
N THR A 134 -4.69 -14.54 12.11
CA THR A 134 -5.13 -13.28 12.71
C THR A 134 -4.14 -12.18 12.33
N GLU A 135 -4.65 -11.06 11.83
CA GLU A 135 -3.90 -9.84 11.54
C GLU A 135 -4.17 -8.81 12.64
N LEU A 136 -3.10 -8.23 13.20
CA LEU A 136 -3.14 -7.17 14.20
C LEU A 136 -2.75 -5.85 13.54
N GLY A 137 -3.64 -4.86 13.59
CA GLY A 137 -3.53 -3.67 12.77
C GLY A 137 -4.14 -3.96 11.40
N ALA A 138 -5.40 -3.57 11.22
CA ALA A 138 -6.19 -3.94 10.06
C ALA A 138 -5.61 -3.37 8.76
N GLY A 139 -5.54 -4.19 7.70
CA GLY A 139 -5.25 -3.68 6.36
C GLY A 139 -5.26 -4.71 5.23
N LEU A 140 -4.36 -4.52 4.26
CA LEU A 140 -4.22 -5.24 3.00
C LEU A 140 -3.82 -6.71 3.16
N VAL A 141 -3.00 -7.08 4.16
CA VAL A 141 -2.42 -8.43 4.23
C VAL A 141 -3.45 -9.46 4.67
N GLY A 142 -4.33 -9.13 5.61
CA GLY A 142 -5.46 -9.99 5.97
C GLY A 142 -6.41 -10.22 4.79
N MET A 143 -6.67 -9.20 3.97
CA MET A 143 -7.46 -9.33 2.75
C MET A 143 -6.81 -10.27 1.72
N LEU A 144 -5.48 -10.27 1.64
CA LEU A 144 -4.73 -11.20 0.82
C LEU A 144 -4.81 -12.64 1.32
N LEU A 145 -4.58 -12.84 2.62
CA LEU A 145 -4.65 -14.15 3.26
C LEU A 145 -6.03 -14.80 3.15
N ALA A 146 -7.10 -14.00 3.13
CA ALA A 146 -8.47 -14.48 2.91
C ALA A 146 -8.64 -15.31 1.61
N ARG A 147 -7.71 -15.22 0.66
CA ARG A 147 -7.73 -16.00 -0.58
C ARG A 147 -7.17 -17.41 -0.45
N ALA A 148 -6.44 -17.73 0.62
CA ALA A 148 -5.84 -19.06 0.85
C ALA A 148 -6.23 -19.67 2.20
N ALA A 149 -6.32 -18.86 3.25
CA ALA A 149 -6.68 -19.31 4.60
C ALA A 149 -8.14 -19.77 4.67
N ASN A 150 -8.44 -20.71 5.57
CA ASN A 150 -9.81 -21.10 5.87
C ASN A 150 -10.55 -19.99 6.63
N THR A 151 -9.86 -19.29 7.53
CA THR A 151 -10.42 -18.19 8.31
C THR A 151 -9.35 -17.17 8.64
N ILE A 152 -9.66 -15.89 8.51
CA ILE A 152 -8.79 -14.77 8.90
C ILE A 152 -9.58 -13.82 9.80
N PHE A 153 -9.00 -13.47 10.95
CA PHE A 153 -9.51 -12.40 11.81
C PHE A 153 -8.67 -11.15 11.58
N VAL A 154 -9.29 -10.08 11.09
CA VAL A 154 -8.62 -8.79 10.90
C VAL A 154 -9.01 -7.87 12.05
N THR A 155 -8.03 -7.39 12.81
CA THR A 155 -8.28 -6.58 14.00
C THR A 155 -7.59 -5.23 13.89
N GLY A 156 -8.28 -4.17 14.27
CA GLY A 156 -7.75 -2.80 14.27
C GLY A 156 -8.31 -2.04 15.47
N LYS A 157 -7.71 -0.90 15.77
CA LYS A 157 -8.24 -0.02 16.81
C LYS A 157 -9.43 0.75 16.22
N ALA A 158 -10.56 0.70 16.92
CA ALA A 158 -11.76 1.48 16.59
C ALA A 158 -11.56 2.96 16.90
#